data_AF-A0AAU1NA65-F1
#
_entry.id   AF-A0AAU1NA65-F1
#
_cell.length_a   1.000
_cell.length_b   1.000
_cell.length_c   1.000
_cell.angle_alpha   90.00
_cell.angle_beta   90.00
_cell.angle_gamma   90.00
#
_symmetry.space_group_name_H-M   'P 1'
#
loop_
_entity.id
_entity.type
_entity.pdbx_description
1 polymer ?
#
loop_
_entity_poly.entity_id
_entity_poly.type
_entity_poly.pdbx_seq_one_letter_code
_entity_poly.pdbx_strand_id
1 'polypeptide(L)'
;MNEAHLAACEVRVDALLSAGRFQEAVGDAVALVEEHPYHENVHAQLMRALYASGRRAAALEVYQSLRRRMSDDLGITPSPTTRSLHHAMLQDRPAQRYLSAAGAVR
;
A
#
# COMPACT_ATOMS: atom_id res chain seq x y z
N MET A 1 0.92 -1.57 -19.75
CA MET A 1 -0.22 -2.24 -19.08
C MET A 1 -1.45 -1.36 -19.22
N ASN A 2 -2.65 -1.89 -19.45
CA ASN A 2 -3.88 -1.07 -19.48
C ASN A 2 -4.47 -0.92 -18.06
N GLU A 3 -5.29 0.10 -17.83
CA GLU A 3 -5.88 0.39 -16.51
C GLU A 3 -6.67 -0.80 -15.92
N ALA A 4 -7.34 -1.59 -16.77
CA ALA A 4 -8.08 -2.76 -16.34
C ALA A 4 -7.18 -3.86 -15.74
N HIS A 5 -5.98 -4.03 -16.29
CA HIS A 5 -5.01 -4.99 -15.76
C HIS A 5 -4.46 -4.53 -14.41
N LEU A 6 -4.14 -3.24 -14.26
CA LEU A 6 -3.71 -2.69 -12.96
C LEU A 6 -4.78 -2.91 -11.90
N ALA A 7 -6.04 -2.56 -12.20
CA ALA A 7 -7.15 -2.77 -11.27
C ALA A 7 -7.33 -4.25 -10.88
N ALA A 8 -7.17 -5.18 -11.82
CA ALA A 8 -7.23 -6.61 -11.53
C ALA A 8 -6.10 -7.07 -10.60
N CYS A 9 -4.88 -6.56 -10.81
CA CYS A 9 -3.75 -6.82 -9.92
C CYS A 9 -3.98 -6.24 -8.52
N GLU A 10 -4.51 -5.03 -8.40
CA GLU A 10 -4.86 -4.43 -7.10
C GLU A 10 -5.90 -5.27 -6.36
N VAL A 11 -6.97 -5.70 -7.04
CA VAL A 11 -7.99 -6.58 -6.45
C VAL A 11 -7.38 -7.89 -5.96
N ARG A 12 -6.46 -8.47 -6.73
CA ARG A 12 -5.74 -9.68 -6.32
C ARG A 12 -4.91 -9.46 -5.05
N VAL A 13 -4.17 -8.36 -4.95
CA VAL A 13 -3.39 -8.04 -3.75
C VAL A 13 -4.30 -7.89 -2.53
N ASP A 14 -5.44 -7.21 -2.65
CA ASP A 14 -6.41 -7.10 -1.56
C ASP A 14 -7.02 -8.45 -1.16
N ALA A 15 -7.27 -9.33 -2.13
CA ALA A 15 -7.74 -10.69 -1.86
C ALA A 15 -6.68 -11.52 -1.11
N LEU A 16 -5.40 -11.41 -1.49
CA LEU A 16 -4.30 -12.09 -0.80
C LEU A 16 -4.14 -11.58 0.65
N LEU A 17 -4.24 -10.26 0.87
CA LEU A 17 -4.24 -9.66 2.20
C LEU A 17 -5.39 -10.20 3.07
N SER A 18 -6.59 -10.25 2.51
CA SER A 18 -7.79 -10.77 3.20
C SER A 18 -7.67 -12.25 3.53
N ALA A 19 -6.98 -13.02 2.69
CA ALA A 19 -6.71 -14.45 2.89
C ALA A 19 -5.52 -14.75 3.82
N GLY A 20 -4.85 -13.72 4.38
CA GLY A 20 -3.66 -13.91 5.22
C GLY A 20 -2.39 -14.32 4.46
N ARG A 21 -2.41 -14.26 3.12
CA ARG A 21 -1.30 -14.67 2.23
C ARG A 21 -0.34 -13.50 2.02
N PHE A 22 0.23 -13.01 3.12
CA PHE A 22 0.97 -11.73 3.13
C PHE A 22 2.24 -11.73 2.28
N GLN A 23 3.00 -12.83 2.23
CA GLN A 23 4.23 -12.88 1.43
C GLN A 23 3.94 -12.78 -0.07
N GLU A 24 2.88 -13.41 -0.54
CA GLU A 24 2.44 -13.32 -1.93
C GLU A 24 1.91 -11.92 -2.25
N ALA A 25 1.15 -11.31 -1.33
CA ALA A 25 0.72 -9.92 -1.46
C ALA A 25 1.91 -8.95 -1.54
N VAL A 26 2.98 -9.18 -0.77
CA VAL A 26 4.21 -8.38 -0.86
C VAL A 26 4.84 -8.53 -2.25
N GLY A 27 5.00 -9.76 -2.75
CA GLY A 27 5.60 -10.01 -4.06
C GLY A 27 4.85 -9.30 -5.19
N ASP A 28 3.53 -9.47 -5.24
CA ASP A 28 2.68 -8.85 -6.26
C ASP A 28 2.70 -7.32 -6.14
N ALA A 29 2.64 -6.77 -4.92
CA ALA A 29 2.63 -5.31 -4.71
C ALA A 29 3.99 -4.64 -5.00
N VAL A 30 5.11 -5.32 -4.78
CA VAL A 30 6.45 -4.80 -5.14
C VAL A 30 6.54 -4.60 -6.65
N ALA A 31 6.13 -5.61 -7.44
CA ALA A 31 6.14 -5.50 -8.91
C ALA A 31 5.28 -4.32 -9.39
N LEU A 32 4.09 -4.15 -8.81
CA LEU A 32 3.21 -3.03 -9.15
C LEU A 32 3.81 -1.66 -8.79
N VAL A 33 4.52 -1.55 -7.67
CA VAL A 33 5.19 -0.30 -7.26
C VAL A 33 6.34 0.07 -8.21
N GLU A 34 7.05 -0.93 -8.73
CA GLU A 34 8.11 -0.73 -9.72
C GLU A 34 7.54 -0.26 -11.06
N GLU A 35 6.43 -0.85 -11.50
CA GLU A 35 5.75 -0.49 -12.75
C GLU A 35 4.97 0.84 -12.67
N HIS A 36 4.40 1.15 -11.50
CA HIS A 36 3.53 2.29 -11.26
C HIS A 36 4.03 3.14 -10.07
N PRO A 37 5.19 3.84 -10.23
CA PRO A 37 5.93 4.46 -9.14
C PRO A 37 5.18 5.56 -8.38
N TYR A 38 4.16 6.17 -8.98
CA TYR A 38 3.33 7.24 -8.38
C TYR A 38 1.92 6.78 -7.98
N HIS A 39 1.58 5.51 -8.21
CA HIS A 39 0.22 5.03 -7.96
C HIS A 39 0.04 4.72 -6.47
N GLU A 40 -0.52 5.67 -5.72
CA GLU A 40 -0.53 5.61 -4.25
C GLU A 40 -1.18 4.34 -3.67
N ASN A 41 -2.20 3.79 -4.34
CA ASN A 41 -2.89 2.61 -3.83
C ASN A 41 -2.00 1.35 -3.82
N VAL A 42 -1.15 1.15 -4.82
CA VAL A 42 -0.23 -0.02 -4.83
C VAL A 42 0.83 0.11 -3.74
N HIS A 43 1.29 1.33 -3.46
CA HIS A 43 2.15 1.60 -2.29
C HIS A 43 1.42 1.32 -0.97
N ALA A 44 0.17 1.76 -0.84
CA ALA A 44 -0.64 1.51 0.35
C ALA A 44 -0.87 0.00 0.58
N GLN A 45 -1.11 -0.77 -0.48
CA GLN A 45 -1.22 -2.23 -0.43
C GLN A 45 0.09 -2.89 -0.01
N LEU A 46 1.24 -2.46 -0.56
CA LEU A 46 2.56 -2.94 -0.14
C LEU A 46 2.83 -2.63 1.34
N MET A 47 2.53 -1.41 1.78
CA MET A 47 2.65 -1.01 3.19
C MET A 47 1.81 -1.93 4.10
N ARG A 48 0.56 -2.21 3.73
CA ARG A 48 -0.33 -3.13 4.47
C ARG A 48 0.23 -4.55 4.53
N ALA A 49 0.74 -5.07 3.41
CA ALA A 49 1.30 -6.43 3.32
C ALA A 49 2.57 -6.58 4.17
N LEU A 50 3.47 -5.59 4.11
CA LEU A 50 4.68 -5.55 4.93
C LEU A 50 4.36 -5.44 6.42
N TYR A 51 3.42 -4.56 6.78
CA TYR A 51 3.02 -4.41 8.18
C TYR A 51 2.37 -5.68 8.74
N ALA A 52 1.44 -6.30 7.99
CA ALA A 52 0.76 -7.54 8.39
C ALA A 52 1.71 -8.74 8.50
N SER A 53 2.82 -8.74 7.76
CA SER A 53 3.89 -9.73 7.88
C SER A 53 4.93 -9.44 8.98
N GLY A 54 4.67 -8.45 9.84
CA GLY A 54 5.57 -8.06 10.94
C GLY A 54 6.75 -7.18 10.50
N ARG A 55 6.83 -6.79 9.24
CA ARG A 55 7.91 -5.97 8.65
C ARG A 55 7.59 -4.49 8.75
N ARG A 56 7.30 -4.01 9.97
CA ARG A 56 6.86 -2.63 10.23
C ARG A 56 7.84 -1.58 9.71
N ALA A 57 9.14 -1.75 9.93
CA ALA A 57 10.15 -0.79 9.44
C ALA A 57 10.09 -0.63 7.91
N ALA A 58 10.05 -1.74 7.18
CA ALA A 58 9.92 -1.75 5.72
C ALA A 58 8.62 -1.09 5.25
N ALA A 59 7.50 -1.29 5.95
CA ALA A 59 6.25 -0.62 5.62
C ALA A 59 6.36 0.92 5.74
N LEU A 60 7.04 1.42 6.77
CA LEU A 60 7.27 2.86 6.95
C LEU A 60 8.26 3.41 5.91
N GLU A 61 9.25 2.63 5.50
CA GLU A 61 10.21 3.00 4.45
C GLU A 61 9.55 3.18 3.08
N VAL A 62 8.54 2.35 2.74
CA VAL A 62 7.77 2.50 1.51
C VAL A 62 7.09 3.87 1.45
N TYR A 63 6.40 4.27 2.52
CA TYR A 63 5.77 5.60 2.60
C TYR A 63 6.79 6.73 2.45
N GLN A 64 7.92 6.64 3.16
CA GLN A 64 8.96 7.67 3.08
C GLN A 64 9.53 7.79 1.67
N SER A 65 9.69 6.67 0.98
CA SER A 65 10.21 6.63 -0.40
C SER A 65 9.21 7.22 -1.38
N LEU A 66 7.93 6.87 -1.28
CA LEU A 66 6.86 7.49 -2.07
C LEU A 66 6.80 9.00 -1.83
N ARG A 67 6.80 9.44 -0.56
CA ARG A 67 6.74 10.85 -0.21
C ARG A 67 7.91 11.64 -0.79
N ARG A 68 9.14 11.12 -0.68
CA ARG A 68 10.32 11.76 -1.28
C ARG A 68 10.15 11.88 -2.79
N ARG A 69 9.85 10.75 -3.47
CA ARG A 69 9.64 10.72 -4.92
C ARG A 69 8.59 11.73 -5.40
N MET A 70 7.40 11.75 -4.78
CA MET A 70 6.35 12.71 -5.16
C MET A 70 6.74 14.17 -4.87
N SER A 71 7.46 14.42 -3.77
CA SER A 71 7.93 15.76 -3.43
C SER A 71 8.99 16.25 -4.42
N ASP A 72 9.94 15.38 -4.75
CA ASP A 72 11.10 15.72 -5.58
C ASP A 72 10.70 15.84 -7.06
N ASP A 73 9.86 14.93 -7.55
CA ASP A 73 9.52 14.83 -8.98
C ASP A 73 8.27 15.63 -9.37
N LEU A 74 7.29 15.74 -8.46
CA LEU A 74 5.98 16.34 -8.74
C LEU A 74 5.65 17.57 -7.88
N GLY A 75 6.45 17.87 -6.84
CA GLY A 75 6.18 18.97 -5.92
C GLY A 75 4.93 18.78 -5.05
N ILE A 76 4.44 17.54 -4.92
CA ILE A 76 3.22 17.21 -4.16
C ILE A 76 3.51 16.21 -3.03
N THR A 77 2.57 16.09 -2.10
CA THR A 77 2.62 15.09 -1.02
C THR A 77 1.63 13.96 -1.26
N PRO A 78 1.84 12.76 -0.67
CA PRO A 78 0.85 11.69 -0.72
C PRO A 78 -0.53 12.13 -0.20
N SER A 79 -1.57 11.51 -0.73
CA SER A 79 -2.97 11.74 -0.39
C SER A 79 -3.25 11.55 1.11
N PRO A 80 -4.35 12.15 1.63
CA PRO A 80 -4.77 11.99 3.02
C PRO A 80 -4.94 10.53 3.45
N THR A 81 -5.40 9.66 2.55
CA THR A 81 -5.59 8.22 2.81
C THR A 81 -4.24 7.53 3.09
N THR A 82 -3.26 7.73 2.20
CA THR A 82 -1.91 7.18 2.34
C THR A 82 -1.21 7.70 3.61
N ARG A 83 -1.36 8.99 3.90
CA ARG A 83 -0.84 9.62 5.12
C ARG A 83 -1.47 9.03 6.40
N SER A 84 -2.78 8.79 6.37
CA SER A 84 -3.52 8.20 7.51
C SER A 84 -3.08 6.76 7.77
N LEU A 85 -2.83 5.98 6.73
CA LEU A 85 -2.29 4.62 6.85
C LEU A 85 -0.92 4.63 7.54
N HIS A 86 0.00 5.49 7.08
CA HIS A 86 1.32 5.65 7.71
C HIS A 86 1.20 6.05 9.20
N HIS A 87 0.31 6.99 9.52
CA HIS A 87 0.09 7.41 10.90
C HIS A 87 -0.47 6.27 11.78
N ALA A 88 -1.42 5.48 11.26
CA ALA A 88 -1.94 4.32 11.98
C ALA A 88 -0.83 3.29 12.28
N MET A 89 0.07 3.05 11.33
CA MET A 89 1.23 2.16 11.52
C MET A 89 2.21 2.70 12.57
N LEU A 90 2.45 4.01 12.64
CA LEU A 90 3.27 4.62 13.69
C LEU A 90 2.67 4.43 15.09
N GLN A 91 1.34 4.41 15.20
CA GLN A 91 0.62 4.23 16.47
C GLN A 91 0.47 2.76 16.90
N ASP A 92 1.10 1.83 16.17
CA ASP A 92 0.91 0.38 16.34
C ASP A 92 -0.56 -0.07 16.27
N ARG A 93 -1.43 0.71 15.63
CA ARG A 93 -2.82 0.31 15.48
C ARG A 93 -2.86 -0.76 14.40
N PRO A 94 -3.22 -2.02 14.75
CA PRO A 94 -3.29 -3.07 13.75
C PRO A 94 -4.22 -2.60 12.65
N ALA A 95 -3.72 -2.61 11.41
CA ALA A 95 -4.42 -2.14 10.24
C ALA A 95 -5.62 -3.03 9.86
N GLN A 96 -6.15 -3.87 10.77
CA GLN A 96 -7.27 -4.78 10.55
C GLN A 96 -8.48 -4.09 9.92
N ARG A 97 -8.69 -2.81 10.25
CA ARG A 97 -9.75 -1.96 9.67
C ARG A 97 -9.44 -1.40 8.28
N TYR A 98 -8.18 -1.40 7.88
CA TYR A 98 -7.69 -1.01 6.55
C TYR A 98 -7.33 -2.22 5.68
N LEU A 99 -7.25 -3.43 6.25
CA LEU A 99 -6.96 -4.69 5.56
C LEU A 99 -8.08 -5.18 4.65
N SER A 100 -9.23 -4.50 4.63
CA SER A 100 -10.32 -4.74 3.69
C SER A 100 -10.68 -3.45 2.96
N ALA A 101 -10.71 -3.52 1.62
CA ALA A 101 -11.32 -2.49 0.78
C ALA A 101 -12.79 -2.21 1.14
N ALA A 102 -13.47 -3.12 1.87
CA ALA A 102 -14.86 -2.97 2.29
C ALA A 102 -15.05 -2.01 3.49
N GLY A 103 -13.98 -1.42 4.04
CA GLY A 103 -14.08 -0.49 5.17
C GLY A 103 -14.37 0.97 4.82
N ALA A 104 -14.32 1.35 3.53
CA ALA A 104 -14.33 2.75 3.10
C ALA A 104 -15.52 3.14 2.18
N VAL A 105 -16.51 2.27 2.00
CA VAL A 105 -17.79 2.64 1.39
C VAL A 105 -18.88 2.62 2.46
N ARG A 106 -19.06 3.77 3.09
CA ARG A 106 -20.34 4.22 3.66
C ARG A 106 -20.45 5.72 3.52
#